data_AF-G9YFE7-F1
#
_entry.id   AF-G9YFE7-F1
#
_cell.length_a   1.000
_cell.length_b   1.000
_cell.length_c   1.000
_cell.angle_alpha   90.00
_cell.angle_beta   90.00
_cell.angle_gamma   90.00
#
_symmetry.space_group_name_H-M   'P 1'
#
loop_
_entity.id
_entity.type
_entity.pdbx_description
1 polymer ?
#
loop_
_entity_poly.entity_id
_entity_poly.type
_entity_poly.pdbx_seq_one_letter_code
_entity_poly.pdbx_strand_id
1 'polypeptide(L)' 'MEDVYEPFLMQLGFLNRTPRGRVVTAAAYKHLGMPAPMNGDDGKGQALF' A
#
# COMPACT_ATOMS: atom_id res chain seq x y z
N MET A 1 5.74 10.16 16.05
CA MET A 1 6.76 9.86 15.02
C MET A 1 6.18 9.13 13.81
N GLU A 2 5.10 8.34 13.96
CA GLU A 2 4.35 7.69 12.86
C GLU A 2 3.97 8.64 11.71
N ASP A 3 3.56 9.87 12.03
CA ASP A 3 3.06 10.87 11.07
C ASP A 3 4.11 11.36 10.05
N VAL A 4 5.39 11.08 10.28
CA VAL A 4 6.48 11.45 9.35
C VAL A 4 6.71 10.34 8.30
N TYR A 5 6.46 9.09 8.66
CA TYR A 5 6.70 7.95 7.77
C TYR A 5 5.57 7.76 6.77
N GLU A 6 4.31 8.00 7.18
CA GLU A 6 3.17 7.89 6.28
C GLU A 6 3.27 8.76 5.01
N PRO A 7 3.57 10.08 5.08
CA PRO A 7 3.70 10.89 3.88
C PRO A 7 4.85 10.39 2.99
N PHE A 8 5.95 9.93 3.59
CA PHE A 8 7.09 9.40 2.86
C PHE A 8 6.75 8.10 2.12
N LEU A 9 6.09 7.14 2.78
CA LEU A 9 5.70 5.87 2.19
C LEU A 9 4.58 6.03 1.15
N MET A 10 3.68 6.99 1.34
CA MET A 10 2.70 7.34 0.31
C MET A 10 3.36 8.01 -0.91
N GLN A 11 4.32 8.90 -0.70
CA GLN A 11 5.04 9.57 -1.78
C GLN A 11 5.93 8.59 -2.58
N LEU A 12 6.47 7.56 -1.93
CA LEU A 12 7.19 6.45 -2.58
C LEU A 12 6.26 5.47 -3.31
N GLY A 13 4.93 5.58 -3.15
CA GLY A 13 3.97 4.63 -3.72
C GLY A 13 4.00 3.26 -3.03
N PHE A 14 4.50 3.20 -1.80
CA PHE A 14 4.56 1.99 -0.97
C PHE A 14 3.34 1.82 -0.08
N LEU A 15 2.61 2.90 0.20
CA LEU A 15 1.43 2.89 1.05
C LEU A 15 0.27 3.61 0.36
N ASN A 16 -0.88 2.95 0.27
CA ASN A 16 -2.11 3.52 -0.26
C ASN A 16 -3.16 3.68 0.86
N ARG A 17 -3.97 4.74 0.74
CA ARG A 17 -5.16 4.93 1.58
C ARG A 17 -6.35 4.29 0.91
N THR A 18 -7.08 3.46 1.66
CA THR A 18 -8.34 2.85 1.24
C THR A 18 -9.43 3.18 2.27
N PRO A 19 -10.73 3.07 1.92
CA PRO A 19 -11.82 3.28 2.88
C PRO A 19 -11.77 2.33 4.09
N ARG A 20 -11.08 1.19 3.96
CA ARG A 20 -10.92 0.17 5.01
C ARG A 20 -9.65 0.36 5.85
N GLY A 21 -8.78 1.30 5.49
CA GLY A 21 -7.51 1.55 6.17
C GLY A 21 -6.33 1.75 5.23
N ARG A 22 -5.11 1.55 5.75
CA ARG A 22 -3.86 1.70 5.00
C ARG A 22 -3.46 0.35 4.42
N VAL A 23 -3.19 0.32 3.12
CA VAL A 23 -2.79 -0.91 2.40
C VAL A 23 -1.41 -0.69 1.81
N VAL A 24 -0.50 -1.61 2.08
CA VAL A 24 0.84 -1.63 1.49
C VAL A 24 0.76 -2.13 0.05
N THR A 25 1.49 -1.48 -0.86
CA THR A 25 1.48 -1.85 -2.28
C THR A 25 2.40 -3.03 -2.56
N ALA A 26 2.18 -3.73 -3.68
CA ALA A 26 3.07 -4.79 -4.13
C ALA A 26 4.53 -4.33 -4.28
N ALA A 27 4.75 -3.04 -4.62
CA ALA A 27 6.08 -2.45 -4.69
C ALA A 27 6.76 -2.40 -3.31
N ALA A 28 6.00 -2.10 -2.25
CA ALA A 28 6.49 -2.13 -0.88
C ALA A 28 6.90 -3.54 -0.47
N TYR A 29 6.05 -4.54 -0.73
CA TYR A 29 6.36 -5.94 -0.46
C TYR A 29 7.64 -6.40 -1.18
N LYS A 30 7.78 -6.05 -2.45
CA LYS A 30 8.98 -6.34 -3.23
C LYS A 30 10.23 -5.64 -2.67
N HIS A 31 10.12 -4.39 -2.26
CA HIS A 31 11.22 -3.62 -1.68
C HIS A 31 11.66 -4.18 -0.32
N LEU A 32 10.70 -4.65 0.47
CA LEU A 32 10.93 -5.26 1.79
C LEU A 32 11.33 -6.74 1.70
N GLY A 33 11.34 -7.35 0.50
CA GLY A 33 11.61 -8.78 0.30
C GLY A 33 10.56 -9.69 0.96
N MET A 34 9.37 -9.17 1.22
CA MET A 34 8.29 -9.91 1.88
C MET A 34 7.38 -10.57 0.83
N PRO A 35 6.87 -11.78 1.11
CA PRO A 35 5.84 -12.37 0.26
C PRO A 35 4.59 -11.49 0.36
N ALA A 36 4.16 -10.94 -0.77
CA ALA A 36 2.88 -10.25 -0.82
C ALA A 36 1.77 -11.22 -0.40
N PRO A 37 0.80 -10.81 0.41
CA PRO A 37 -0.31 -11.67 0.80
C PRO A 37 -1.02 -12.13 -0.47
N MET A 38 -1.01 -13.44 -0.71
CA MET A 38 -1.64 -14.05 -1.89
C MET A 38 -3.18 -13.97 -1.84
N ASN A 39 -3.74 -13.48 -0.72
CA ASN A 39 -5.16 -13.33 -0.49
C ASN A 39 -5.50 -11.87 -0.19
N GLY A 40 -6.06 -11.20 -1.20
CA GLY A 40 -7.05 -10.14 -1.02
C GLY A 40 -6.48 -8.73 -0.87
N ASP A 41 -6.97 -7.85 -1.74
CA ASP A 41 -6.84 -6.38 -1.69
C ASP A 41 -5.62 -5.76 -2.38
N ASP A 42 -5.04 -6.44 -3.38
CA ASP A 42 -4.49 -5.74 -4.54
C ASP A 42 -5.62 -4.96 -5.19
N GLY A 43 -5.68 -3.65 -4.90
CA GLY A 43 -6.68 -2.67 -5.30
C GLY A 43 -6.94 -2.54 -6.81
N LYS A 44 -7.43 -3.62 -7.42
CA LYS A 44 -8.18 -3.68 -8.69
C LYS A 44 -9.59 -3.09 -8.53
N GLY A 45 -9.91 -2.51 -7.36
CA GLY A 45 -11.23 -1.98 -7.00
C GLY A 45 -11.41 -0.47 -7.14
N GLN A 46 -10.54 0.27 -7.85
CA GLN A 46 -10.76 1.71 -8.09
C GLN A 46 -10.33 2.11 -9.52
N ALA A 47 -10.98 1.50 -10.50
CA ALA A 47 -11.21 2.09 -11.81
C ALA A 47 -12.70 1.92 -12.11
N LEU A 48 -13.52 2.62 -11.34
CA LEU A 48 -14.87 2.99 -11.74
C LEU A 48 -14.83 4.51 -11.88
N PHE A 49 -15.10 4.95 -13.11
CA PHE A 49 -15.00 6.30 -13.69
C PHE A 49 -13.63 6.69 -14.24
#